data_AF-A0A9E1MEJ7-F1
#
_entry.id   AF-A0A9E1MEJ7-F1
#
_cell.length_a   1.000
_cell.length_b   1.000
_cell.length_c   1.000
_cell.angle_alpha   90.00
_cell.angle_beta   90.00
_cell.angle_gamma   90.00
#
_symmetry.space_group_name_H-M   'P 1'
#
loop_
_entity.id
_entity.type
_entity.pdbx_description
1 polymer ?
#
loop_
_entity_poly.entity_id
_entity_poly.type
_entity_poly.pdbx_seq_one_letter_code
_entity_poly.pdbx_strand_id
1 'polypeptide(L)'
;METITPHHHLNRKKKITILFLSGNLILLNGCMALKKKEEIQKLEVLKEYTYELFPVEVTPILNKNPFHKNQSQKEKEDSIKELIEKNQTMTQKQKQIACTMIPYFIDNPYTDYQFLYERFNTLSVYEANLKDPSINGIYIPFLNTILIKENAKDTTFRHEFIHATSHYLEHSAIEEGFTTILQEEYGSYQDTYSEIATVVRMLIELIGIEPFLKADAQETISVISSELYNIIPDRKKAEKLLQSIKEIDKFTKEKQKNQMTVYQTYYDLLDEYYQAKYQESIYQNQKMNYYINYLNQNYQTDEYGHTYLEYLNPYYLKENRIPIIFGIYQETNQVTAYFAELEKNNNNYKTLIK
;
A
#
# COMPACT_ATOMS: atom_id res chain seq x y z
N MET A 1 -8.22 -37.75 -55.36
CA MET A 1 -6.84 -38.00 -54.92
C MET A 1 -6.29 -36.68 -54.41
N GLU A 2 -5.65 -36.73 -53.24
CA GLU A 2 -4.96 -35.65 -52.49
C GLU A 2 -5.87 -34.51 -51.96
N THR A 3 -6.24 -34.39 -50.67
CA THR A 3 -5.55 -34.29 -49.36
C THR A 3 -4.92 -32.92 -49.03
N ILE A 4 -5.44 -32.33 -47.94
CA ILE A 4 -4.78 -31.54 -46.88
C ILE A 4 -4.94 -29.99 -46.88
N THR A 5 -5.84 -29.57 -45.97
CA THR A 5 -5.93 -28.41 -45.05
C THR A 5 -5.84 -26.94 -45.48
N PRO A 6 -6.80 -26.10 -45.01
CA PRO A 6 -6.58 -24.71 -44.62
C PRO A 6 -6.21 -24.59 -43.13
N HIS A 7 -5.07 -23.94 -42.84
CA HIS A 7 -4.65 -23.58 -41.49
C HIS A 7 -5.32 -22.28 -41.00
N HIS A 8 -5.99 -22.41 -39.86
CA HIS A 8 -6.05 -21.48 -38.71
C HIS A 8 -6.23 -19.97 -38.94
N HIS A 9 -7.49 -19.56 -39.03
CA HIS A 9 -7.97 -18.43 -38.21
C HIS A 9 -8.37 -18.94 -36.80
N LEU A 10 -8.27 -18.06 -35.80
CA LEU A 10 -8.57 -18.23 -34.37
C LEU A 10 -7.46 -18.83 -33.50
N ASN A 11 -6.49 -17.99 -33.11
CA ASN A 11 -5.65 -18.24 -31.94
C ASN A 11 -5.42 -16.92 -31.17
N ARG A 12 -6.21 -16.70 -30.11
CA ARG A 12 -5.88 -15.86 -28.93
C ARG A 12 -6.97 -15.76 -27.84
N LYS A 13 -8.11 -16.47 -27.95
CA LYS A 13 -9.14 -16.55 -26.89
C LYS A 13 -9.26 -17.92 -26.17
N LYS A 14 -8.26 -18.80 -26.27
CA LYS A 14 -8.23 -20.13 -25.60
C LYS A 14 -6.99 -20.32 -24.71
N LYS A 15 -6.82 -19.47 -23.69
CA LYS A 15 -5.88 -19.71 -22.58
C LYS A 15 -6.49 -19.54 -21.18
N ILE A 16 -7.82 -19.43 -21.07
CA ILE A 16 -8.53 -19.27 -19.78
C ILE A 16 -9.27 -20.56 -19.35
N THR A 17 -9.03 -21.70 -20.01
CA THR A 17 -9.78 -22.94 -19.69
C THR A 17 -8.93 -24.21 -19.68
N ILE A 18 -7.60 -24.08 -19.54
CA ILE A 18 -6.70 -25.22 -19.35
C ILE A 18 -5.95 -25.03 -18.03
N LEU A 19 -6.69 -25.18 -16.94
CA LEU A 19 -6.16 -25.69 -15.65
C LEU A 19 -7.29 -26.27 -14.79
N PHE A 20 -8.32 -26.79 -15.46
CA PHE A 20 -9.25 -27.76 -14.91
C PHE A 20 -9.19 -28.99 -15.82
N LEU A 21 -8.92 -30.15 -15.22
CA LEU A 21 -9.13 -31.51 -15.75
C LEU A 21 -8.00 -32.18 -16.56
N SER A 22 -6.95 -32.61 -15.85
CA SER A 22 -6.33 -33.95 -16.04
C SER A 22 -5.57 -34.32 -14.76
N GLY A 23 -6.04 -35.16 -13.85
CA GLY A 23 -7.20 -36.04 -13.91
C GLY A 23 -7.61 -36.54 -12.52
N ASN A 24 -8.60 -37.43 -12.55
CA ASN A 24 -9.33 -38.08 -11.44
C ASN A 24 -10.50 -37.28 -10.87
N LEU A 25 -11.52 -37.18 -11.73
CA LEU A 25 -12.91 -37.04 -11.31
C LEU A 25 -13.33 -38.33 -10.61
N ILE A 26 -13.34 -38.32 -9.27
CA ILE A 26 -14.11 -39.26 -8.47
C ILE A 26 -15.34 -38.48 -8.00
N LEU A 27 -16.51 -38.85 -8.53
CA LEU A 27 -17.81 -38.43 -8.01
C LEU A 27 -17.96 -39.01 -6.60
N LEU A 28 -17.67 -38.20 -5.59
CA LEU A 28 -17.97 -38.51 -4.19
C LEU A 28 -18.99 -37.50 -3.66
N ASN A 29 -20.08 -38.06 -3.13
CA ASN A 29 -21.19 -37.37 -2.50
C ASN A 29 -20.75 -36.36 -1.43
N GLY A 30 -21.40 -35.19 -1.42
CA GLY A 30 -21.69 -34.38 -0.24
C GLY A 30 -20.57 -33.45 0.25
N CYS A 31 -20.97 -32.29 0.78
CA CYS A 31 -20.17 -31.14 1.28
C CYS A 31 -18.83 -31.43 1.98
N MET A 32 -18.56 -32.64 2.48
CA MET A 32 -17.27 -33.00 3.08
C MET A 32 -16.12 -33.06 2.07
N ALA A 33 -16.37 -33.48 0.82
CA ALA A 33 -15.32 -33.55 -0.20
C ALA A 33 -14.85 -32.16 -0.66
N LEU A 34 -15.77 -31.18 -0.69
CA LEU A 34 -15.44 -29.78 -0.98
C LEU A 34 -14.67 -29.13 0.16
N LYS A 35 -15.09 -29.33 1.42
CA LYS A 35 -14.34 -28.85 2.59
C LYS A 35 -12.91 -29.38 2.63
N LYS A 36 -12.71 -30.68 2.39
CA LYS A 36 -11.37 -31.27 2.29
C LYS A 36 -10.54 -30.67 1.15
N LYS A 37 -11.15 -30.35 0.02
CA LYS A 37 -10.44 -29.74 -1.12
C LYS A 37 -10.03 -28.29 -0.82
N GLU A 38 -10.91 -27.50 -0.21
CA GLU A 38 -10.58 -26.14 0.24
C GLU A 38 -9.51 -26.16 1.33
N GLU A 39 -9.59 -27.08 2.30
CA GLU A 39 -8.55 -27.27 3.33
C GLU A 39 -7.20 -27.62 2.70
N ILE A 40 -7.16 -28.53 1.72
CA ILE A 40 -5.93 -28.88 0.99
C ILE A 40 -5.36 -27.65 0.27
N GLN A 41 -6.20 -26.88 -0.42
CA GLN A 41 -5.76 -25.67 -1.11
C GLN A 41 -5.22 -24.62 -0.13
N LYS A 42 -5.88 -24.43 1.02
CA LYS A 42 -5.40 -23.52 2.07
C LYS A 42 -4.02 -23.94 2.60
N LEU A 43 -3.83 -25.24 2.82
CA LEU A 43 -2.56 -25.80 3.26
C LEU A 43 -1.46 -25.68 2.19
N GLU A 44 -1.81 -25.85 0.92
CA GLU A 44 -0.88 -25.67 -0.20
C GLU A 44 -0.40 -24.22 -0.27
N VAL A 45 -1.32 -23.24 -0.19
CA VAL A 45 -0.96 -21.81 -0.16
C VAL A 45 -0.08 -21.49 1.04
N LEU A 46 -0.41 -21.94 2.26
CA LEU A 46 0.45 -21.71 3.44
C LEU A 46 1.87 -22.25 3.24
N LYS A 47 2.00 -23.43 2.64
CA LYS A 47 3.31 -24.05 2.36
C LYS A 47 4.14 -23.25 1.36
N GLU A 48 3.57 -22.34 0.59
CA GLU A 48 4.36 -21.44 -0.27
C GLU A 48 5.12 -20.39 0.56
N TYR A 49 4.57 -19.98 1.71
CA TYR A 49 5.07 -18.86 2.50
C TYR A 49 5.77 -19.26 3.80
N THR A 50 5.38 -20.36 4.43
CA THR A 50 5.89 -20.80 5.74
C THR A 50 6.24 -22.29 5.76
N TYR A 51 7.05 -22.68 6.74
CA TYR A 51 7.31 -24.08 7.07
C TYR A 51 6.28 -24.67 8.05
N GLU A 52 5.46 -23.83 8.67
CA GLU A 52 4.53 -24.19 9.72
C GLU A 52 3.11 -24.42 9.18
N LEU A 53 2.32 -25.20 9.91
CA LEU A 53 0.90 -25.39 9.64
C LEU A 53 0.11 -24.72 10.75
N PHE A 54 -0.72 -23.74 10.39
CA PHE A 54 -1.60 -23.05 11.32
C PHE A 54 -3.03 -23.61 11.20
N PRO A 55 -3.80 -23.66 12.31
CA PRO A 55 -5.21 -23.99 12.24
C PRO A 55 -5.96 -22.85 11.52
N VAL A 56 -6.31 -23.05 10.25
CA VAL A 56 -7.11 -22.09 9.47
C VAL A 56 -8.61 -22.20 9.79
N GLU A 57 -8.94 -22.48 11.05
CA GLU A 57 -10.34 -22.55 11.51
C GLU A 57 -10.90 -21.15 11.60
N VAL A 58 -11.62 -20.76 10.55
CA VAL A 58 -12.29 -19.48 10.44
C VAL A 58 -13.56 -19.52 11.29
N THR A 59 -13.47 -19.02 12.53
CA THR A 59 -14.65 -18.78 13.37
C THR A 59 -15.06 -17.32 13.24
N PRO A 60 -16.26 -17.03 12.69
CA PRO A 60 -16.78 -15.67 12.63
C PRO A 60 -16.84 -15.02 14.01
N ILE A 61 -16.32 -13.79 14.12
CA ILE A 61 -16.36 -13.00 15.37
C ILE A 61 -17.80 -12.60 15.73
N LEU A 62 -18.55 -12.15 14.72
CA LEU A 62 -19.94 -11.76 14.78
C LEU A 62 -20.76 -12.60 13.79
N ASN A 63 -22.00 -12.89 14.17
CA ASN A 63 -22.93 -13.67 13.36
C ASN A 63 -23.65 -12.83 12.29
N LYS A 64 -23.58 -11.49 12.38
CA LYS A 64 -24.26 -10.55 11.48
C LYS A 64 -23.40 -9.32 11.27
N ASN A 65 -23.48 -8.75 10.05
CA ASN A 65 -22.85 -7.47 9.74
C ASN A 65 -23.50 -6.36 10.59
N PRO A 66 -22.74 -5.64 11.43
CA PRO A 66 -23.28 -4.53 12.21
C PRO A 66 -23.52 -3.27 11.37
N PHE A 67 -22.92 -3.15 10.18
CA PHE A 67 -22.92 -1.92 9.39
C PHE A 67 -24.23 -1.69 8.63
N HIS A 68 -24.75 -0.47 8.66
CA HIS A 68 -25.96 -0.07 7.92
C HIS A 68 -26.00 1.43 7.58
N LYS A 69 -26.83 1.78 6.57
CA LYS A 69 -26.81 3.09 5.86
C LYS A 69 -27.01 4.33 6.74
N ASN A 70 -27.66 4.20 7.90
CA ASN A 70 -28.03 5.33 8.77
C ASN A 70 -27.26 5.37 10.10
N GLN A 71 -26.16 4.61 10.23
CA GLN A 71 -25.34 4.67 11.44
C GLN A 71 -24.61 6.00 11.56
N SER A 72 -24.57 6.52 12.79
CA SER A 72 -23.64 7.58 13.18
C SER A 72 -22.19 7.11 13.04
N GLN A 73 -21.26 8.06 12.91
CA GLN A 73 -19.82 7.77 12.92
C GLN A 73 -19.43 6.99 14.19
N LYS A 74 -19.99 7.37 15.34
CA LYS A 74 -19.68 6.73 16.61
C LYS A 74 -20.10 5.25 16.65
N GLU A 75 -21.28 4.92 16.13
CA GLU A 75 -21.74 3.52 16.04
C GLU A 75 -20.85 2.68 15.10
N LYS A 76 -20.36 3.28 14.01
CA LYS A 76 -19.40 2.63 13.12
C LYS A 76 -18.05 2.37 13.80
N GLU A 77 -17.52 3.37 14.50
CA GLU A 77 -16.29 3.23 15.31
C GLU A 77 -16.41 2.09 16.32
N ASP A 78 -17.51 2.07 17.08
CA ASP A 78 -17.73 1.06 18.11
C ASP A 78 -17.87 -0.35 17.50
N SER A 79 -18.52 -0.47 16.33
CA SER A 79 -18.63 -1.73 15.59
C SER A 79 -17.27 -2.23 15.07
N ILE A 80 -16.44 -1.34 14.50
CA ILE A 80 -15.09 -1.69 14.07
C ILE A 80 -14.24 -2.12 15.27
N LYS A 81 -14.29 -1.35 16.36
CA LYS A 81 -13.55 -1.66 17.58
C LYS A 81 -13.96 -3.02 18.16
N GLU A 82 -15.25 -3.33 18.19
CA GLU A 82 -15.73 -4.64 18.65
C GLU A 82 -15.16 -5.80 17.82
N LEU A 83 -15.15 -5.66 16.49
CA LEU A 83 -14.56 -6.66 15.59
C LEU A 83 -13.07 -6.88 15.86
N ILE A 84 -12.30 -5.80 16.09
CA ILE A 84 -10.87 -5.88 16.41
C ILE A 84 -10.66 -6.52 17.79
N GLU A 85 -11.36 -6.05 18.83
CA GLU A 85 -11.17 -6.50 20.22
C GLU A 85 -11.54 -7.97 20.43
N LYS A 86 -12.55 -8.45 19.70
CA LYS A 86 -12.98 -9.86 19.77
C LYS A 86 -12.14 -10.80 18.89
N ASN A 87 -11.20 -10.29 18.10
CA ASN A 87 -10.29 -11.14 17.34
C ASN A 87 -9.42 -11.97 18.30
N GLN A 88 -9.50 -13.30 18.20
CA GLN A 88 -8.81 -14.20 19.14
C GLN A 88 -7.34 -14.47 18.76
N THR A 89 -6.98 -14.24 17.49
CA THR A 89 -5.63 -14.50 16.97
C THR A 89 -4.71 -13.30 17.15
N MET A 90 -5.26 -12.09 17.21
CA MET A 90 -4.49 -10.89 17.52
C MET A 90 -4.09 -10.81 18.99
N THR A 91 -2.83 -10.49 19.24
CA THR A 91 -2.34 -10.08 20.56
C THR A 91 -2.97 -8.75 21.00
N GLN A 92 -2.91 -8.44 22.29
CA GLN A 92 -3.40 -7.16 22.82
C GLN A 92 -2.69 -5.94 22.19
N LYS A 93 -1.39 -6.07 21.91
CA LYS A 93 -0.61 -5.04 21.24
C LYS A 93 -1.10 -4.81 19.80
N GLN A 94 -1.33 -5.90 19.05
CA GLN A 94 -1.87 -5.82 17.70
C GLN A 94 -3.27 -5.19 17.67
N LYS A 95 -4.14 -5.51 18.64
CA LYS A 95 -5.47 -4.88 18.77
C LYS A 95 -5.38 -3.36 18.99
N GLN A 96 -4.47 -2.93 19.86
CA GLN A 96 -4.21 -1.51 20.08
C GLN A 96 -3.73 -0.82 18.80
N ILE A 97 -2.79 -1.44 18.07
CA ILE A 97 -2.30 -0.94 16.78
C ILE A 97 -3.44 -0.86 15.76
N ALA A 98 -4.22 -1.92 15.58
CA ALA A 98 -5.36 -1.96 14.67
C ALA A 98 -6.38 -0.86 15.00
N CYS A 99 -6.67 -0.62 16.29
CA CYS A 99 -7.58 0.44 16.72
C CYS A 99 -7.09 1.85 16.33
N THR A 100 -5.78 2.09 16.18
CA THR A 100 -5.28 3.40 15.71
C THR A 100 -5.62 3.69 14.26
N MET A 101 -6.01 2.68 13.47
CA MET A 101 -6.47 2.83 12.08
C MET A 101 -7.98 3.16 11.97
N ILE A 102 -8.74 3.15 13.08
CA ILE A 102 -10.18 3.46 13.04
C ILE A 102 -10.47 4.81 12.37
N PRO A 103 -9.75 5.91 12.68
CA PRO A 103 -9.98 7.19 12.01
C PRO A 103 -9.90 7.10 10.48
N TYR A 104 -8.96 6.33 9.93
CA TYR A 104 -8.87 6.13 8.48
C TYR A 104 -10.17 5.56 7.88
N PHE A 105 -10.76 4.54 8.51
CA PHE A 105 -12.01 3.93 8.03
C PHE A 105 -13.25 4.82 8.21
N ILE A 106 -13.18 5.82 9.09
CA ILE A 106 -14.30 6.73 9.38
C ILE A 106 -14.21 7.99 8.51
N ASP A 107 -13.00 8.48 8.30
CA ASP A 107 -12.71 9.69 7.53
C ASP A 107 -12.72 9.44 6.01
N ASN A 108 -12.43 8.21 5.58
CA ASN A 108 -12.47 7.83 4.17
C ASN A 108 -13.93 7.67 3.67
N PRO A 109 -14.43 8.57 2.79
CA PRO A 109 -15.81 8.52 2.31
C PRO A 109 -16.08 7.33 1.37
N TYR A 110 -15.04 6.65 0.92
CA TYR A 110 -15.12 5.51 0.01
C TYR A 110 -14.99 4.15 0.74
N THR A 111 -14.88 4.12 2.07
CA THR A 111 -14.78 2.86 2.81
C THR A 111 -15.96 1.92 2.53
N ASP A 112 -15.65 0.73 2.00
CA ASP A 112 -16.59 -0.38 1.89
C ASP A 112 -16.71 -1.11 3.23
N TYR A 113 -17.72 -0.73 4.02
CA TYR A 113 -17.98 -1.36 5.32
C TYR A 113 -18.46 -2.82 5.21
N GLN A 114 -19.00 -3.25 4.07
CA GLN A 114 -19.34 -4.66 3.86
C GLN A 114 -18.04 -5.48 3.72
N PHE A 115 -17.11 -5.01 2.88
CA PHE A 115 -15.79 -5.63 2.75
C PHE A 115 -15.03 -5.63 4.08
N LEU A 116 -15.00 -4.49 4.78
CA LEU A 116 -14.33 -4.36 6.08
C LEU A 116 -14.87 -5.35 7.12
N TYR A 117 -16.21 -5.54 7.16
CA TYR A 117 -16.82 -6.57 7.99
C TYR A 117 -16.34 -7.97 7.59
N GLU A 118 -16.41 -8.34 6.31
CA GLU A 118 -16.00 -9.67 5.84
C GLU A 118 -14.55 -9.98 6.21
N ARG A 119 -13.67 -8.98 6.07
CA ARG A 119 -12.27 -9.08 6.46
C ARG A 119 -12.10 -9.21 7.97
N PHE A 120 -12.55 -8.26 8.77
CA PHE A 120 -12.33 -8.34 10.23
C PHE A 120 -13.00 -9.52 10.89
N ASN A 121 -14.17 -9.92 10.40
CA ASN A 121 -14.94 -11.01 11.01
C ASN A 121 -14.21 -12.35 10.96
N THR A 122 -13.21 -12.49 10.10
CA THR A 122 -12.49 -13.74 9.86
C THR A 122 -10.96 -13.61 9.79
N LEU A 123 -10.44 -12.38 9.92
CA LEU A 123 -9.01 -12.09 9.81
C LEU A 123 -8.23 -12.86 10.88
N SER A 124 -7.23 -13.61 10.45
CA SER A 124 -6.33 -14.33 11.36
C SER A 124 -4.92 -13.73 11.33
N VAL A 125 -4.24 -13.70 12.47
CA VAL A 125 -2.87 -13.20 12.58
C VAL A 125 -2.02 -14.25 13.29
N TYR A 126 -0.91 -14.66 12.66
CA TYR A 126 0.00 -15.66 13.21
C TYR A 126 1.45 -15.18 13.12
N GLU A 127 2.22 -15.52 14.15
CA GLU A 127 3.67 -15.50 14.05
C GLU A 127 4.14 -16.73 13.27
N ALA A 128 5.09 -16.57 12.35
CA ALA A 128 5.52 -17.63 11.44
C ALA A 128 6.98 -17.52 11.00
N ASN A 129 7.63 -18.66 10.81
CA ASN A 129 8.91 -18.74 10.09
C ASN A 129 8.70 -18.64 8.58
N LEU A 130 8.78 -17.40 8.06
CA LEU A 130 8.65 -17.11 6.64
C LEU A 130 9.83 -17.67 5.84
N LYS A 131 9.52 -18.25 4.68
CA LYS A 131 10.52 -18.85 3.76
C LYS A 131 11.42 -17.82 3.11
N ASP A 132 10.87 -16.65 2.79
CA ASP A 132 11.66 -15.52 2.31
C ASP A 132 12.23 -14.76 3.51
N PRO A 133 13.56 -14.80 3.75
CA PRO A 133 14.16 -14.14 4.91
C PRO A 133 14.12 -12.62 4.81
N SER A 134 13.87 -12.05 3.62
CA SER A 134 13.78 -10.60 3.38
C SER A 134 12.42 -10.01 3.76
N ILE A 135 11.42 -10.85 3.97
CA ILE A 135 10.06 -10.44 4.33
C ILE A 135 9.87 -10.58 5.84
N ASN A 136 9.33 -9.53 6.48
CA ASN A 136 9.01 -9.54 7.91
C ASN A 136 7.54 -9.83 8.20
N GLY A 137 6.66 -9.69 7.20
CA GLY A 137 5.25 -9.99 7.29
C GLY A 137 4.62 -10.06 5.90
N ILE A 138 3.49 -10.76 5.80
CA ILE A 138 2.72 -10.86 4.56
C ILE A 138 1.25 -11.10 4.88
N TYR A 139 0.38 -10.35 4.21
CA TYR A 139 -1.04 -10.65 4.12
C TYR A 139 -1.33 -11.60 2.94
N ILE A 140 -2.12 -12.65 3.20
CA ILE A 140 -2.54 -13.65 2.21
C ILE A 140 -4.06 -13.51 1.99
N PRO A 141 -4.51 -12.84 0.91
CA PRO A 141 -5.92 -12.51 0.70
C PRO A 141 -6.86 -13.72 0.63
N PHE A 142 -6.39 -14.83 0.04
CA PHE A 142 -7.15 -16.08 -0.09
C PHE A 142 -7.46 -16.73 1.26
N LEU A 143 -6.58 -16.56 2.24
CA LEU A 143 -6.74 -17.11 3.59
C LEU A 143 -7.32 -16.09 4.56
N ASN A 144 -7.39 -14.81 4.15
CA ASN A 144 -7.62 -13.68 5.05
C ASN A 144 -6.73 -13.77 6.30
N THR A 145 -5.43 -13.98 6.08
CA THR A 145 -4.47 -14.26 7.15
C THR A 145 -3.23 -13.39 6.99
N ILE A 146 -2.78 -12.79 8.09
CA ILE A 146 -1.50 -12.10 8.19
C ILE A 146 -0.51 -13.05 8.86
N LEU A 147 0.62 -13.29 8.21
CA LEU A 147 1.76 -13.98 8.79
C LEU A 147 2.83 -12.94 9.13
N ILE A 148 3.39 -13.00 10.33
CA ILE A 148 4.40 -12.05 10.80
C ILE A 148 5.59 -12.82 11.34
N LYS A 149 6.80 -12.39 11.00
CA LYS A 149 8.01 -12.98 11.56
C LYS A 149 8.11 -12.69 13.06
N GLU A 150 8.62 -13.65 13.83
CA GLU A 150 8.91 -13.43 15.25
C GLU A 150 9.82 -12.19 15.43
N ASN A 151 9.46 -11.30 16.36
CA ASN A 151 10.13 -10.02 16.61
C ASN A 151 10.08 -8.98 15.47
N ALA A 152 9.18 -9.13 14.49
CA ALA A 152 8.95 -8.07 13.52
C ALA A 152 8.52 -6.77 14.21
N LYS A 153 8.83 -5.63 13.57
CA LYS A 153 8.42 -4.31 14.06
C LYS A 153 6.89 -4.17 14.02
N ASP A 154 6.34 -3.33 14.89
CA ASP A 154 4.91 -2.97 14.87
C ASP A 154 4.47 -2.36 13.53
N THR A 155 5.39 -1.68 12.83
CA THR A 155 5.18 -1.15 11.49
C THR A 155 4.84 -2.25 10.49
N THR A 156 5.47 -3.42 10.59
CA THR A 156 5.17 -4.57 9.73
C THR A 156 3.73 -5.05 9.91
N PHE A 157 3.26 -5.24 11.14
CA PHE A 157 1.86 -5.63 11.37
C PHE A 157 0.90 -4.59 10.78
N ARG A 158 1.18 -3.31 11.00
CA ARG A 158 0.33 -2.22 10.51
C ARG A 158 0.25 -2.19 8.98
N HIS A 159 1.37 -2.37 8.29
CA HIS A 159 1.43 -2.47 6.82
C HIS A 159 0.51 -3.59 6.31
N GLU A 160 0.69 -4.79 6.84
CA GLU A 160 -0.10 -5.95 6.42
C GLU A 160 -1.57 -5.85 6.84
N PHE A 161 -1.86 -5.16 7.94
CA PHE A 161 -3.24 -4.89 8.37
C PHE A 161 -3.97 -3.93 7.44
N ILE A 162 -3.26 -2.93 6.88
CA ILE A 162 -3.83 -2.07 5.84
C ILE A 162 -4.10 -2.91 4.59
N HIS A 163 -3.15 -3.73 4.13
CA HIS A 163 -3.40 -4.68 3.02
C HIS A 163 -4.60 -5.60 3.28
N ALA A 164 -4.81 -6.02 4.53
CA ALA A 164 -5.96 -6.85 4.90
C ALA A 164 -7.31 -6.11 4.85
N THR A 165 -7.30 -4.79 4.89
CA THR A 165 -8.49 -3.92 4.97
C THR A 165 -8.69 -3.03 3.76
N SER A 166 -7.73 -3.05 2.83
CA SER A 166 -7.77 -2.44 1.51
C SER A 166 -8.13 -3.48 0.44
N HIS A 167 -8.58 -3.02 -0.72
CA HIS A 167 -8.76 -3.93 -1.83
C HIS A 167 -7.50 -4.00 -2.69
N TYR A 168 -7.33 -5.13 -3.38
CA TYR A 168 -6.19 -5.33 -4.25
C TYR A 168 -6.22 -4.37 -5.44
N LEU A 169 -5.08 -3.72 -5.72
CA LEU A 169 -4.90 -2.89 -6.90
C LEU A 169 -3.97 -3.59 -7.91
N GLU A 170 -4.35 -3.61 -9.19
CA GLU A 170 -3.54 -4.19 -10.29
C GLU A 170 -2.17 -3.48 -10.51
N HIS A 171 -1.83 -2.51 -9.67
CA HIS A 171 -0.61 -1.74 -9.70
C HIS A 171 0.12 -1.82 -8.36
N SER A 172 0.76 -2.97 -8.10
CA SER A 172 1.43 -3.29 -6.82
C SER A 172 2.35 -2.19 -6.28
N ALA A 173 3.09 -1.48 -7.13
CA ALA A 173 3.95 -0.37 -6.67
C ALA A 173 3.16 0.80 -6.07
N ILE A 174 1.98 1.10 -6.63
CA ILE A 174 1.11 2.16 -6.10
C ILE A 174 0.40 1.65 -4.85
N GLU A 175 -0.04 0.39 -4.85
CA GLU A 175 -0.62 -0.28 -3.69
C GLU A 175 0.34 -0.24 -2.49
N GLU A 176 1.56 -0.76 -2.63
CA GLU A 176 2.58 -0.77 -1.57
C GLU A 176 2.93 0.65 -1.10
N GLY A 177 3.16 1.57 -2.04
CA GLY A 177 3.44 2.96 -1.71
C GLY A 177 2.29 3.63 -0.96
N PHE A 178 1.06 3.37 -1.38
CA PHE A 178 -0.13 3.93 -0.74
C PHE A 178 -0.40 3.33 0.64
N THR A 179 -0.21 2.02 0.79
CA THR A 179 -0.25 1.31 2.08
C THR A 179 0.78 1.89 3.05
N THR A 180 2.02 2.13 2.61
CA THR A 180 3.04 2.79 3.44
C THR A 180 2.63 4.21 3.84
N ILE A 181 2.04 4.98 2.93
CA ILE A 181 1.54 6.34 3.24
C ILE A 181 0.46 6.28 4.33
N LEU A 182 -0.52 5.38 4.20
CA LEU A 182 -1.57 5.20 5.21
C LEU A 182 -1.01 4.74 6.56
N GLN A 183 0.00 3.87 6.53
CA GLN A 183 0.72 3.41 7.72
C GLN A 183 1.38 4.57 8.46
N GLU A 184 2.07 5.46 7.74
CA GLU A 184 2.78 6.61 8.30
C GLU A 184 1.80 7.66 8.86
N GLU A 185 0.68 7.91 8.17
CA GLU A 185 -0.24 8.99 8.53
C GLU A 185 -1.21 8.65 9.66
N TYR A 186 -1.66 7.39 9.70
CA TYR A 186 -2.57 6.89 10.75
C TYR A 186 -1.84 6.02 11.77
N GLY A 187 -0.52 5.88 11.63
CA GLY A 187 0.36 5.24 12.60
C GLY A 187 0.99 6.21 13.60
N SER A 188 1.48 5.65 14.70
CA SER A 188 2.20 6.37 15.74
C SER A 188 3.72 6.36 15.56
N TYR A 189 4.23 5.85 14.42
CA TYR A 189 5.66 5.64 14.21
C TYR A 189 6.09 5.99 12.79
N GLN A 190 7.17 6.75 12.69
CA GLN A 190 7.79 7.22 11.45
C GLN A 190 8.97 6.30 11.15
N ASP A 191 8.79 5.31 10.28
CA ASP A 191 9.96 4.73 9.61
C ASP A 191 10.43 5.75 8.55
N THR A 192 11.72 5.69 8.21
CA THR A 192 12.27 6.43 7.07
C THR A 192 11.41 6.19 5.85
N TYR A 193 11.07 7.25 5.12
CA TYR A 193 10.34 7.18 3.85
C TYR A 193 10.72 5.95 3.03
N SER A 194 9.73 5.23 2.52
CA SER A 194 10.03 4.32 1.42
C SER A 194 10.15 5.14 0.13
N GLU A 195 11.15 4.85 -0.71
CA GLU A 195 11.31 5.54 -2.01
C GLU A 195 10.01 5.49 -2.83
N ILE A 196 9.28 4.37 -2.76
CA ILE A 196 8.00 4.20 -3.43
C ILE A 196 6.87 5.03 -2.80
N ALA A 197 6.80 5.13 -1.47
CA ALA A 197 5.87 6.04 -0.82
C ALA A 197 6.16 7.50 -1.23
N THR A 198 7.42 7.92 -1.32
CA THR A 198 7.77 9.27 -1.79
C THR A 198 7.28 9.52 -3.22
N VAL A 199 7.52 8.58 -4.13
CA VAL A 199 7.04 8.66 -5.52
C VAL A 199 5.51 8.77 -5.57
N VAL A 200 4.80 7.94 -4.81
CA VAL A 200 3.33 7.98 -4.75
C VAL A 200 2.82 9.29 -4.11
N ARG A 201 3.50 9.83 -3.10
CA ARG A 201 3.19 11.15 -2.51
C ARG A 201 3.29 12.26 -3.55
N MET A 202 4.34 12.26 -4.38
CA MET A 202 4.45 13.23 -5.48
C MET A 202 3.26 13.13 -6.45
N LEU A 203 2.80 11.92 -6.77
CA LEU A 203 1.60 11.74 -7.59
C LEU A 203 0.33 12.24 -6.88
N ILE A 204 0.21 12.02 -5.57
CA ILE A 204 -0.90 12.56 -4.74
C ILE A 204 -0.90 14.10 -4.72
N GLU A 205 0.23 14.78 -4.61
CA GLU A 205 0.27 16.25 -4.70
C GLU A 205 -0.22 16.75 -6.08
N LEU A 206 0.03 15.97 -7.13
CA LEU A 206 -0.44 16.30 -8.48
C LEU A 206 -1.96 16.12 -8.61
N ILE A 207 -2.53 14.96 -8.26
CA ILE A 207 -3.94 14.63 -8.56
C ILE A 207 -4.89 14.66 -7.36
N GLY A 208 -4.37 14.87 -6.16
CA GLY A 208 -5.11 14.77 -4.90
C GLY A 208 -5.16 13.34 -4.35
N ILE A 209 -5.63 13.20 -3.11
CA ILE A 209 -5.72 11.93 -2.40
C ILE A 209 -7.01 11.15 -2.70
N GLU A 210 -8.12 11.85 -2.99
CA GLU A 210 -9.42 11.24 -3.27
C GLU A 210 -9.37 10.18 -4.40
N PRO A 211 -8.63 10.38 -5.51
CA PRO A 211 -8.52 9.36 -6.56
C PRO A 211 -7.89 8.06 -6.09
N PHE A 212 -6.99 8.09 -5.12
CA PHE A 212 -6.35 6.90 -4.56
C PHE A 212 -7.30 6.14 -3.63
N LEU A 213 -7.99 6.85 -2.74
CA LEU A 213 -9.02 6.26 -1.87
C LEU A 213 -10.15 5.62 -2.69
N LYS A 214 -10.55 6.27 -3.78
CA LYS A 214 -11.56 5.74 -4.70
C LYS A 214 -11.04 4.58 -5.56
N ALA A 215 -9.78 4.62 -5.99
CA ALA A 215 -9.16 3.52 -6.72
C ALA A 215 -9.12 2.25 -5.88
N ASP A 216 -8.70 2.37 -4.60
CA ASP A 216 -8.72 1.30 -3.59
C ASP A 216 -10.12 0.72 -3.47
N ALA A 217 -11.13 1.54 -3.15
CA ALA A 217 -12.51 1.08 -2.99
C ALA A 217 -13.16 0.49 -4.27
N GLN A 218 -12.64 0.82 -5.46
CA GLN A 218 -13.17 0.35 -6.75
C GLN A 218 -12.31 -0.73 -7.41
N GLU A 219 -11.25 -1.20 -6.74
CA GLU A 219 -10.32 -2.21 -7.26
C GLU A 219 -9.73 -1.85 -8.63
N THR A 220 -9.49 -0.57 -8.90
CA THR A 220 -9.07 -0.16 -10.25
C THR A 220 -8.17 1.07 -10.30
N ILE A 221 -7.03 0.89 -10.98
CA ILE A 221 -6.11 1.99 -11.28
C ILE A 221 -6.67 2.97 -12.32
N SER A 222 -7.78 2.61 -12.98
CA SER A 222 -8.41 3.46 -14.00
C SER A 222 -8.91 4.79 -13.45
N VAL A 223 -9.22 4.88 -12.15
CA VAL A 223 -9.56 6.14 -11.49
C VAL A 223 -8.38 7.11 -11.55
N ILE A 224 -7.19 6.66 -11.15
CA ILE A 224 -5.95 7.46 -11.18
C ILE A 224 -5.59 7.86 -12.62
N SER A 225 -5.66 6.92 -13.56
CA SER A 225 -5.32 7.23 -14.97
C SER A 225 -6.33 8.19 -15.62
N SER A 226 -7.59 8.17 -15.19
CA SER A 226 -8.61 9.12 -15.64
C SER A 226 -8.35 10.53 -15.12
N GLU A 227 -7.90 10.67 -13.87
CA GLU A 227 -7.53 11.99 -13.33
C GLU A 227 -6.30 12.58 -14.03
N LEU A 228 -5.31 11.75 -14.36
CA LEU A 228 -4.19 12.19 -15.20
C LEU A 228 -4.68 12.65 -16.59
N TYR A 229 -5.57 11.89 -17.23
CA TYR A 229 -6.16 12.25 -18.52
C TYR A 229 -6.91 13.59 -18.50
N ASN A 230 -7.53 13.94 -17.37
CA ASN A 230 -8.22 15.22 -17.20
C ASN A 230 -7.25 16.42 -17.19
N ILE A 231 -5.98 16.21 -16.80
CA ILE A 231 -4.94 17.25 -16.82
C ILE A 231 -4.33 17.36 -18.23
N ILE A 232 -3.88 16.25 -18.78
CA ILE A 232 -3.38 16.17 -20.17
C ILE A 232 -4.16 15.06 -20.88
N PRO A 233 -4.92 15.37 -21.96
CA PRO A 233 -5.80 14.41 -22.64
C PRO A 233 -5.03 13.41 -23.53
N ASP A 234 -4.01 12.76 -22.98
CA ASP A 234 -3.18 11.74 -23.62
C ASP A 234 -3.09 10.50 -22.71
N ARG A 235 -3.88 9.47 -23.06
CA ARG A 235 -3.89 8.20 -22.32
C ARG A 235 -2.54 7.50 -22.30
N LYS A 236 -1.78 7.56 -23.41
CA LYS A 236 -0.46 6.91 -23.48
C LYS A 236 0.52 7.59 -22.54
N LYS A 237 0.40 8.91 -22.36
CA LYS A 237 1.22 9.65 -21.41
C LYS A 237 0.86 9.30 -19.97
N ALA A 238 -0.42 9.18 -19.64
CA ALA A 238 -0.86 8.74 -18.30
C ALA A 238 -0.34 7.33 -17.99
N GLU A 239 -0.47 6.40 -18.95
CA GLU A 239 0.07 5.05 -18.84
C GLU A 239 1.59 5.04 -18.66
N LYS A 240 2.33 5.87 -19.40
CA LYS A 240 3.79 6.00 -19.23
C LYS A 240 4.19 6.51 -17.84
N LEU A 241 3.49 7.50 -17.30
CA LEU A 241 3.77 8.00 -15.95
C LEU A 241 3.57 6.89 -14.92
N LEU A 242 2.43 6.19 -14.95
CA LEU A 242 2.17 5.08 -14.03
C LEU A 242 3.19 3.94 -14.22
N GLN A 243 3.53 3.61 -15.46
CA GLN A 243 4.54 2.59 -15.77
C GLN A 243 5.92 2.94 -15.19
N SER A 244 6.33 4.21 -15.21
CA SER A 244 7.61 4.62 -14.61
C SER A 244 7.66 4.38 -13.09
N ILE A 245 6.54 4.43 -12.38
CA ILE A 245 6.46 4.05 -10.96
C ILE A 245 6.75 2.55 -10.76
N LYS A 246 6.24 1.69 -11.66
CA LYS A 246 6.57 0.25 -11.63
C LYS A 246 8.06 0.00 -11.89
N GLU A 247 8.66 0.77 -12.79
CA GLU A 247 10.08 0.67 -13.10
C GLU A 247 10.95 1.09 -11.92
N ILE A 248 10.55 2.15 -11.20
CA ILE A 248 11.18 2.55 -9.94
C ILE A 248 11.06 1.41 -8.90
N ASP A 249 9.87 0.86 -8.65
CA ASP A 249 9.69 -0.25 -7.68
C ASP A 249 10.53 -1.48 -8.01
N LYS A 250 10.64 -1.83 -9.29
CA LYS A 250 11.53 -2.90 -9.72
C LYS A 250 13.00 -2.55 -9.41
N PHE A 251 13.41 -1.33 -9.72
CA PHE A 251 14.77 -0.85 -9.50
C PHE A 251 15.15 -0.85 -8.01
N THR A 252 14.27 -0.37 -7.13
CA THR A 252 14.52 -0.29 -5.67
C THR A 252 14.70 -1.69 -5.06
N LYS A 253 13.89 -2.66 -5.51
CA LYS A 253 13.98 -4.06 -5.08
C LYS A 253 15.26 -4.75 -5.57
N GLU A 254 15.72 -4.43 -6.78
CA GLU A 254 16.89 -5.07 -7.41
C GLU A 254 18.24 -4.43 -7.03
N LYS A 255 18.26 -3.31 -6.29
CA LYS A 255 19.47 -2.59 -5.83
C LYS A 255 20.51 -2.33 -6.94
N GLN A 256 20.05 -1.97 -8.15
CA GLN A 256 20.95 -1.76 -9.29
C GLN A 256 21.73 -0.42 -9.18
N LYS A 257 22.91 -0.33 -9.82
CA LYS A 257 23.88 0.77 -9.63
C LYS A 257 23.58 2.12 -10.32
N ASN A 258 22.46 2.30 -11.02
CA ASN A 258 22.15 3.52 -11.79
C ASN A 258 20.81 4.17 -11.39
N GLN A 259 20.76 4.78 -10.19
CA GLN A 259 19.56 5.44 -9.64
C GLN A 259 19.02 6.58 -10.52
N MET A 260 19.87 7.52 -10.97
CA MET A 260 19.38 8.78 -11.54
C MET A 260 18.57 8.63 -12.83
N THR A 261 18.89 7.68 -13.71
CA THR A 261 18.22 7.56 -15.02
C THR A 261 16.78 7.05 -14.91
N VAL A 262 16.49 6.23 -13.90
CA VAL A 262 15.16 5.65 -13.68
C VAL A 262 14.20 6.72 -13.16
N TYR A 263 14.65 7.52 -12.19
CA TYR A 263 13.84 8.62 -11.65
C TYR A 263 13.62 9.76 -12.63
N GLN A 264 14.59 10.05 -13.52
CA GLN A 264 14.46 11.17 -14.46
C GLN A 264 13.22 11.08 -15.36
N THR A 265 12.89 9.88 -15.86
CA THR A 265 11.69 9.69 -16.69
C THR A 265 10.41 10.01 -15.92
N TYR A 266 10.36 9.61 -14.64
CA TYR A 266 9.24 9.93 -13.76
C TYR A 266 9.16 11.45 -13.52
N TYR A 267 10.29 12.10 -13.20
CA TYR A 267 10.35 13.54 -12.97
C TYR A 267 9.93 14.35 -14.19
N ASP A 268 10.43 14.03 -15.38
CA ASP A 268 10.09 14.74 -16.62
C ASP A 268 8.60 14.65 -16.94
N LEU A 269 8.03 13.44 -16.82
CA LEU A 269 6.60 13.23 -17.05
C LEU A 269 5.76 13.94 -15.98
N LEU A 270 6.13 13.82 -14.70
CA LEU A 270 5.41 14.46 -13.60
C LEU A 270 5.47 15.98 -13.71
N ASP A 271 6.63 16.55 -14.05
CA ASP A 271 6.80 17.99 -14.27
C ASP A 271 5.92 18.50 -15.41
N GLU A 272 5.81 17.75 -16.51
CA GLU A 272 4.90 18.10 -17.59
C GLU A 272 3.44 18.17 -17.13
N TYR A 273 2.97 17.18 -16.38
CA TYR A 273 1.61 17.21 -15.81
C TYR A 273 1.43 18.33 -14.79
N TYR A 274 2.45 18.57 -13.96
CA TYR A 274 2.40 19.57 -12.91
C TYR A 274 2.35 20.99 -13.49
N GLN A 275 3.18 21.27 -14.50
CA GLN A 275 3.13 22.51 -15.27
C GLN A 275 1.78 22.70 -15.97
N ALA A 276 1.22 21.64 -16.56
CA ALA A 276 -0.10 21.71 -17.19
C ALA A 276 -1.22 22.06 -16.19
N LYS A 277 -1.15 21.56 -14.95
CA LYS A 277 -2.16 21.81 -13.91
C LYS A 277 -1.97 23.13 -13.17
N TYR A 278 -0.73 23.46 -12.80
CA TYR A 278 -0.41 24.55 -11.86
C TYR A 278 0.35 25.71 -12.49
N GLN A 279 0.77 25.62 -13.77
CA GLN A 279 1.55 26.64 -14.48
C GLN A 279 2.91 26.96 -13.82
N GLU A 280 3.44 26.01 -13.05
CA GLU A 280 4.76 26.08 -12.40
C GLU A 280 5.44 24.71 -12.51
N SER A 281 6.77 24.67 -12.38
CA SER A 281 7.52 23.40 -12.39
C SER A 281 7.49 22.71 -11.02
N ILE A 282 7.59 21.38 -10.97
CA ILE A 282 7.79 20.63 -9.71
C ILE A 282 9.03 21.12 -8.97
N TYR A 283 10.06 21.59 -9.68
CA TYR A 283 11.28 22.13 -9.08
C TYR A 283 11.10 23.51 -8.42
N GLN A 284 9.95 24.15 -8.63
CA GLN A 284 9.60 25.43 -7.98
C GLN A 284 8.71 25.20 -6.75
N ASN A 285 8.04 24.05 -6.67
CA ASN A 285 7.22 23.70 -5.53
C ASN A 285 8.07 23.16 -4.38
N GLN A 286 7.97 23.78 -3.20
CA GLN A 286 8.79 23.43 -2.05
C GLN A 286 8.60 21.98 -1.59
N LYS A 287 7.37 21.43 -1.63
CA LYS A 287 7.14 20.04 -1.21
C LYS A 287 7.72 19.04 -2.21
N MET A 288 7.49 19.27 -3.49
CA MET A 288 8.07 18.45 -4.55
C MET A 288 9.60 18.44 -4.47
N ASN A 289 10.22 19.59 -4.21
CA ASN A 289 11.67 19.67 -4.00
C ASN A 289 12.15 18.81 -2.84
N TYR A 290 11.43 18.77 -1.70
CA TYR A 290 11.79 17.87 -0.60
C TYR A 290 11.74 16.39 -1.03
N TYR A 291 10.70 15.98 -1.75
CA TYR A 291 10.59 14.61 -2.26
C TYR A 291 11.70 14.26 -3.25
N ILE A 292 12.01 15.17 -4.18
CA ILE A 292 13.09 14.99 -5.17
C ILE A 292 14.45 14.92 -4.49
N ASN A 293 14.73 15.80 -3.52
CA ASN A 293 15.99 15.79 -2.78
C ASN A 293 16.17 14.51 -1.96
N TYR A 294 15.09 14.03 -1.33
CA TYR A 294 15.06 12.76 -0.63
C TYR A 294 15.42 11.59 -1.59
N LEU A 295 14.73 11.49 -2.73
CA LEU A 295 14.93 10.41 -3.70
C LEU A 295 16.33 10.45 -4.36
N ASN A 296 16.86 11.65 -4.59
CA ASN A 296 18.21 11.84 -5.15
C ASN A 296 19.32 11.73 -4.11
N GLN A 297 18.99 11.55 -2.82
CA GLN A 297 19.95 11.55 -1.72
C GLN A 297 20.83 12.81 -1.72
N ASN A 298 20.23 13.97 -1.98
CA ASN A 298 20.93 15.25 -1.99
C ASN A 298 21.18 15.71 -0.55
N TYR A 299 22.28 15.25 0.04
CA TYR A 299 22.67 15.64 1.39
C TYR A 299 23.07 17.11 1.47
N GLN A 300 22.65 17.77 2.55
CA GLN A 300 23.07 19.12 2.90
C GLN A 300 24.14 19.08 4.00
N THR A 301 24.94 20.14 4.11
CA THR A 301 25.94 20.30 5.17
C THR A 301 25.63 21.56 5.97
N ASP A 302 25.55 21.44 7.29
CA ASP A 302 25.31 22.59 8.17
C ASP A 302 26.61 23.40 8.42
N GLU A 303 26.49 24.52 9.13
CA GLU A 303 27.62 25.38 9.50
C GLU A 303 28.66 24.69 10.41
N TYR A 304 28.31 23.56 11.01
CA TYR A 304 29.16 22.74 11.88
C TYR A 304 29.81 21.56 11.13
N GLY A 305 29.54 21.41 9.83
CA GLY A 305 30.08 20.33 9.00
C GLY A 305 29.30 19.01 9.09
N HIS A 306 28.13 18.98 9.72
CA HIS A 306 27.28 17.79 9.75
C HIS A 306 26.54 17.62 8.44
N THR A 307 26.52 16.39 7.94
CA THR A 307 25.78 16.05 6.72
C THR A 307 24.41 15.50 7.08
N TYR A 308 23.35 16.03 6.46
CA TYR A 308 21.98 15.66 6.79
C TYR A 308 21.12 15.56 5.53
N LEU A 309 20.02 14.80 5.63
CA LEU A 309 18.99 14.73 4.61
C LEU A 309 17.74 15.43 5.14
N GLU A 310 17.28 16.44 4.41
CA GLU A 310 15.99 17.07 4.70
C GLU A 310 14.88 16.23 4.10
N TYR A 311 13.86 15.93 4.90
CA TYR A 311 12.63 15.33 4.39
C TYR A 311 11.42 15.94 5.11
N LEU A 312 10.30 16.05 4.39
CA LEU A 312 9.02 16.43 5.00
C LEU A 312 8.54 15.27 5.86
N ASN A 313 7.76 15.49 6.91
CA ASN A 313 6.96 14.43 7.52
C ASN A 313 5.49 14.84 7.48
N PRO A 314 4.75 14.48 6.42
CA PRO A 314 3.39 14.94 6.25
C PRO A 314 2.43 14.05 7.04
N TYR A 315 1.70 14.68 7.98
CA TYR A 315 0.37 14.21 8.36
C TYR A 315 -0.61 14.72 7.30
N TYR A 316 -0.57 14.13 6.10
CA TYR A 316 -1.28 14.65 4.92
C TYR A 316 -2.80 14.60 5.10
N LEU A 317 -3.32 13.52 5.69
CA LEU A 317 -4.75 13.31 5.86
C LEU A 317 -5.34 13.87 7.15
N LYS A 318 -4.58 13.92 8.25
CA LYS A 318 -5.16 14.17 9.58
C LYS A 318 -5.34 15.65 9.92
N GLU A 319 -4.43 16.55 9.54
CA GLU A 319 -4.45 17.93 10.06
C GLU A 319 -4.05 19.05 9.10
N ASN A 320 -3.80 18.81 7.80
CA ASN A 320 -3.20 19.83 6.91
C ASN A 320 -1.90 20.46 7.50
N ARG A 321 -1.24 19.77 8.42
CA ARG A 321 -0.01 20.20 9.09
C ARG A 321 1.15 19.37 8.57
N ILE A 322 2.24 20.06 8.25
CA ILE A 322 3.46 19.45 7.71
C ILE A 322 4.57 19.72 8.73
N PRO A 323 4.81 18.82 9.69
CA PRO A 323 6.09 18.83 10.38
C PRO A 323 7.21 18.56 9.38
N ILE A 324 8.30 19.33 9.46
CA ILE A 324 9.58 18.96 8.83
C ILE A 324 10.35 18.15 9.86
N ILE A 325 10.93 17.04 9.41
CA ILE A 325 11.88 16.30 10.24
C ILE A 325 13.24 16.37 9.55
N PHE A 326 14.22 16.89 10.28
CA PHE A 326 15.61 16.80 9.88
C PHE A 326 16.15 15.47 10.33
N GLY A 327 16.63 14.64 9.42
CA GLY A 327 17.48 13.50 9.76
C GLY A 327 18.95 13.92 9.68
N ILE A 328 19.61 14.16 10.81
CA ILE A 328 21.07 14.34 10.81
C ILE A 328 21.73 12.98 10.73
N TYR A 329 22.61 12.81 9.75
CA TYR A 329 23.45 11.62 9.61
C TYR A 329 24.83 11.96 10.19
N GLN A 330 25.08 11.56 11.44
CA GLN A 330 26.46 11.60 11.96
C GLN A 330 27.20 10.34 11.50
N GLU A 331 28.49 10.49 11.18
CA GLU A 331 29.43 9.41 10.78
C GLU A 331 29.49 8.22 11.77
N THR A 332 28.83 8.32 12.93
CA THR A 332 28.77 7.33 14.02
C THR A 332 27.55 6.38 13.96
N ASN A 333 26.78 6.33 12.86
CA ASN A 333 25.53 5.55 12.73
C ASN A 333 24.43 5.94 13.75
N GLN A 334 24.53 7.12 14.36
CA GLN A 334 23.46 7.67 15.21
C GLN A 334 22.67 8.71 14.41
N VAL A 335 21.41 8.39 14.09
CA VAL A 335 20.46 9.35 13.51
C VAL A 335 19.88 10.16 14.66
N THR A 336 20.19 11.46 14.70
CA THR A 336 19.52 12.40 15.60
C THR A 336 18.48 13.16 14.79
N ALA A 337 17.19 12.93 15.07
CA ALA A 337 16.10 13.63 14.40
C ALA A 337 15.84 14.97 15.10
N TYR A 338 15.85 16.08 14.36
CA TYR A 338 15.42 17.39 14.86
C TYR A 338 14.05 17.72 14.26
N PHE A 339 13.17 18.27 15.07
CA PHE A 339 11.80 18.62 14.68
C PHE A 339 11.73 20.12 14.39
N ALA A 340 11.31 20.50 13.18
CA ALA A 340 10.84 21.85 12.90
C ALA A 340 9.39 21.84 12.46
N GLU A 341 8.63 22.82 12.93
CA GLU A 341 7.28 23.07 12.46
C GLU A 341 7.33 24.10 11.33
N LEU A 342 6.66 23.81 10.22
CA LEU A 342 6.39 24.82 9.20
C LEU A 342 5.14 25.62 9.59
N GLU A 343 5.30 26.93 9.74
CA GLU A 343 4.16 27.83 9.87
C GLU A 343 3.72 28.27 8.47
N LYS A 344 2.45 28.03 8.12
CA LYS A 344 1.88 28.41 6.81
C LYS A 344 1.64 29.92 6.80
N ASN A 345 2.40 30.67 6.00
CA ASN A 345 2.13 32.08 5.71
C ASN A 345 2.10 32.34 4.20
N ASN A 346 0.91 32.62 3.65
CA ASN A 346 0.72 33.02 2.24
C ASN A 346 1.48 32.15 1.21
N ASN A 347 1.27 30.83 1.26
CA ASN A 347 1.90 29.83 0.39
C ASN A 347 3.43 29.69 0.50
N ASN A 348 4.07 30.39 1.43
CA ASN A 348 5.49 30.23 1.75
C ASN A 348 5.61 29.50 3.09
N TYR A 349 6.43 28.44 3.11
CA TYR A 349 6.75 27.73 4.34
C TYR A 349 8.11 28.21 4.85
N LYS A 350 8.15 28.74 6.07
CA LYS A 350 9.39 29.16 6.73
C LYS A 350 9.82 28.11 7.74
N THR A 351 11.06 27.66 7.64
CA THR A 351 11.69 26.76 8.61
C THR A 351 11.90 27.48 9.94
N LEU A 352 11.30 26.97 11.01
CA LEU A 352 11.61 27.38 12.38
C LEU A 352 12.43 26.27 13.04
N ILE A 353 13.75 26.46 13.11
CA ILE A 353 14.63 25.61 13.91
C ILE A 353 14.44 26.04 15.36
N LYS A 354 13.95 25.14 16.22
CA LYS A 354 13.84 25.36 17.68
C LYS A 354 14.98 24.68 18.41
#